data_AF-A0A971RP00-F1
#
_entry.id   AF-A0A971RP00-F1
#
_cell.length_a   1.000
_cell.length_b   1.000
_cell.length_c   1.000
_cell.angle_alpha   90.00
_cell.angle_beta   90.00
_cell.angle_gamma   90.00
#
_symmetry.space_group_name_H-M   'P 1'
#
loop_
_entity.id
_entity.type
_entity.pdbx_description
1 polymer ?
#
loop_
_entity_poly.entity_id
_entity_poly.type
_entity_poly.pdbx_seq_one_letter_code
_entity_poly.pdbx_strand_id
1 'polypeptide(L)'
;MSVLPDKLIFLLICTSFYLNTASGQFRAVPVIITIIISAAGSLLDRVGWRVALALVYILTSVFFSELLFFIPLICLDLFLSGKPLFALAAAVPVFYHYADLETAVPFQLILLVLLAWLFARRTETMRNWREQAFRTRDDAHETSMSLKQKQRDLIERQNIEIDMARLKERNRIAHEIHDNLGHQLSRAIIQLGALKTICRDDQAAQQIESVSSTLTEGMDNIRDSIHNLYGHSLPFEQEIKRLTAGFEFCPLELDYNISNIPEQETRNAIIAIIKEALTNVIKHS
;
A
#
# COMPACT_ATOMS: atom_id res chain seq x y z
N MET A 1 -0.12 -27.28 10.73
CA MET A 1 1.09 -28.09 11.01
C MET A 1 1.39 -28.28 12.51
N SER A 2 0.70 -27.63 13.47
CA SER A 2 0.98 -27.81 14.91
C SER A 2 0.42 -29.08 15.55
N VAL A 3 -0.51 -29.78 14.90
CA VAL A 3 -1.24 -30.90 15.51
C VAL A 3 -0.49 -32.24 15.40
N LEU A 4 0.25 -32.46 14.31
CA LEU A 4 1.03 -33.68 14.07
C LEU A 4 2.08 -34.00 15.15
N PRO A 5 2.91 -33.04 15.61
CA PRO A 5 3.89 -33.34 16.66
C PRO A 5 3.21 -33.70 17.98
N ASP A 6 2.11 -33.04 18.35
CA ASP A 6 1.36 -33.35 19.56
C ASP A 6 0.78 -34.78 19.51
N LYS A 7 0.24 -35.19 18.35
CA LYS A 7 -0.25 -36.57 18.13
C LYS A 7 0.87 -37.60 18.20
N LEU A 8 2.04 -37.33 17.64
CA LEU A 8 3.19 -38.24 17.69
C LEU A 8 3.70 -38.42 19.11
N ILE A 9 3.84 -37.33 19.87
CA ILE A 9 4.22 -37.39 21.28
C ILE A 9 3.23 -38.24 22.07
N PHE A 10 1.93 -38.01 21.85
CA PHE A 10 0.88 -38.72 22.57
C PHE A 10 0.80 -40.21 22.19
N LEU A 11 1.00 -40.55 20.91
CA LEU A 11 1.13 -41.93 20.43
C LEU A 11 2.32 -42.64 21.10
N LEU A 12 3.47 -41.97 21.22
CA LEU A 12 4.66 -42.54 21.89
C LEU A 12 4.40 -42.80 23.38
N ILE A 13 3.69 -41.90 24.06
CA ILE A 13 3.30 -42.09 25.47
C ILE A 13 2.37 -43.30 25.61
N CYS A 14 1.30 -43.39 24.79
CA CYS A 14 0.39 -44.54 24.80
C CYS A 14 1.10 -45.86 24.47
N THR A 15 2.01 -45.85 23.49
CA THR A 15 2.76 -47.05 23.07
C THR A 15 3.73 -47.50 24.16
N SER A 16 4.45 -46.56 24.80
CA SER A 16 5.33 -46.86 25.93
C SER A 16 4.55 -47.52 27.06
N PHE A 17 3.38 -46.97 27.41
CA PHE A 17 2.55 -47.51 28.47
C PHE A 17 2.01 -48.91 28.11
N TYR A 18 1.53 -49.10 26.88
CA TYR A 18 1.08 -50.40 26.37
C TYR A 18 2.19 -51.48 26.41
N LEU A 19 3.42 -51.15 26.00
CA LEU A 19 4.54 -52.11 25.98
C LEU A 19 4.98 -52.57 27.38
N ASN A 20 4.77 -51.74 28.41
CA ASN A 20 5.10 -52.08 29.79
C ASN A 20 4.06 -53.02 30.44
N THR A 21 2.81 -52.99 29.99
CA THR A 21 1.70 -53.74 30.61
C THR A 21 1.27 -54.96 29.79
N ALA A 22 1.30 -54.90 28.46
CA ALA A 22 0.81 -55.98 27.61
C ALA A 22 1.85 -57.09 27.45
N SER A 23 1.46 -58.35 27.68
CA SER A 23 2.32 -59.54 27.56
C SER A 23 2.06 -60.40 26.32
N GLY A 24 1.20 -59.97 25.39
CA GLY A 24 0.78 -60.74 24.20
C GLY A 24 1.85 -60.94 23.12
N GLN A 25 1.62 -61.93 22.24
CA GLN A 25 2.50 -62.24 21.08
C GLN A 25 2.35 -61.25 19.91
N PHE A 26 1.20 -60.57 19.76
CA PHE A 26 0.89 -59.69 18.62
C PHE A 26 0.84 -58.19 18.98
N ARG A 27 1.84 -57.70 19.75
CA ARG A 27 1.85 -56.33 20.30
C ARG A 27 1.81 -55.20 19.26
N ALA A 28 2.22 -55.47 18.03
CA ALA A 28 2.24 -54.44 16.98
C ALA A 28 0.85 -54.11 16.42
N VAL A 29 -0.12 -55.02 16.53
CA VAL A 29 -1.43 -54.91 15.85
C VAL A 29 -2.25 -53.72 16.36
N PRO A 30 -2.45 -53.51 17.68
CA PRO A 30 -3.21 -52.36 18.18
C PRO A 30 -2.58 -51.01 17.84
N VAL A 31 -1.24 -50.95 17.87
CA VAL A 31 -0.49 -49.74 17.53
C VAL A 31 -0.73 -49.36 16.06
N ILE A 32 -0.61 -50.33 15.15
CA ILE A 32 -0.80 -50.10 13.71
C ILE A 32 -2.24 -49.68 13.41
N ILE A 33 -3.24 -50.36 13.99
CA ILE A 33 -4.66 -50.01 13.83
C ILE A 33 -4.92 -48.55 14.28
N THR A 34 -4.37 -48.17 15.43
CA THR A 34 -4.49 -46.82 15.98
C THR A 34 -3.86 -45.77 15.05
N ILE A 35 -2.66 -46.04 14.56
CA ILE A 35 -1.97 -45.14 13.61
C ILE A 35 -2.80 -44.95 12.35
N ILE A 36 -3.33 -46.04 11.78
CA ILE A 36 -4.16 -45.98 10.56
C ILE A 36 -5.41 -45.13 10.82
N ILE A 37 -6.11 -45.36 11.92
CA ILE A 37 -7.36 -44.66 12.22
C ILE A 37 -7.12 -43.17 12.53
N SER A 38 -6.09 -42.84 13.32
CA SER A 38 -5.76 -41.44 13.62
C SER A 38 -5.20 -40.70 12.38
N ALA A 39 -4.41 -41.37 11.54
CA ALA A 39 -3.96 -40.81 10.27
C ALA A 39 -5.13 -40.57 9.30
N ALA A 40 -6.00 -41.56 9.13
CA ALA A 40 -7.21 -41.44 8.31
C ALA A 40 -8.11 -40.30 8.80
N GLY A 41 -8.32 -40.19 10.12
CA GLY A 41 -9.03 -39.06 10.72
C GLY A 41 -8.38 -37.71 10.40
N SER A 42 -7.05 -37.64 10.42
CA SER A 42 -6.30 -36.41 10.13
C SER A 42 -6.41 -35.97 8.66
N LEU A 43 -6.49 -36.92 7.74
CA LEU A 43 -6.62 -36.70 6.29
C LEU A 43 -8.02 -36.27 5.86
N LEU A 44 -9.04 -36.62 6.64
CA LEU A 44 -10.43 -36.27 6.32
C LEU A 44 -10.74 -34.85 6.79
N ASP A 45 -11.10 -33.95 5.87
CA ASP A 45 -11.44 -32.55 6.21
C ASP A 45 -12.79 -32.43 6.93
N ARG A 46 -13.67 -33.41 6.78
CA ARG A 46 -15.02 -33.37 7.37
C ARG A 46 -15.03 -33.91 8.80
N VAL A 47 -15.43 -33.04 9.73
CA VAL A 47 -15.58 -33.36 11.16
C VAL A 47 -16.50 -34.58 11.41
N GLY A 48 -17.53 -34.78 10.59
CA GLY A 48 -18.45 -35.92 10.71
C GLY A 48 -17.74 -37.28 10.59
N TRP A 49 -16.85 -37.43 9.59
CA TRP A 49 -16.12 -38.68 9.38
C TRP A 49 -15.07 -38.94 10.45
N ARG A 50 -14.41 -37.89 10.96
CA ARG A 50 -13.49 -38.01 12.10
C ARG A 50 -14.19 -38.59 13.33
N VAL A 51 -15.37 -38.06 13.65
CA VAL A 51 -16.18 -38.53 14.78
C VAL A 51 -16.66 -39.96 14.54
N ALA A 52 -17.10 -40.29 13.32
CA ALA A 52 -17.52 -41.65 12.98
C ALA A 52 -16.38 -42.66 13.17
N LEU A 53 -15.17 -42.35 12.66
CA LEU A 53 -13.99 -43.20 12.85
C LEU A 53 -13.62 -43.37 14.32
N ALA A 54 -13.69 -42.30 15.11
CA ALA A 54 -13.44 -42.36 16.54
C ALA A 54 -14.46 -43.23 17.29
N LEU A 55 -15.76 -43.13 16.94
CA LEU A 55 -16.80 -43.97 17.52
C LEU A 55 -16.65 -45.44 17.11
N VAL A 56 -16.30 -45.71 15.85
CA VAL A 56 -15.98 -47.07 15.39
C VAL A 56 -14.80 -47.64 16.17
N TYR A 57 -13.74 -46.85 16.40
CA TYR A 57 -12.60 -47.26 17.22
C TYR A 57 -13.03 -47.62 18.65
N ILE A 58 -13.83 -46.76 19.30
CA ILE A 58 -14.34 -46.98 20.66
C ILE A 58 -15.24 -48.22 20.73
N LEU A 59 -16.01 -48.51 19.67
CA LEU A 59 -16.83 -49.71 19.61
C LEU A 59 -15.97 -50.97 19.41
N THR A 60 -14.93 -50.90 18.59
CA THR A 60 -13.99 -52.02 18.40
C THR A 60 -13.18 -52.34 19.66
N SER A 61 -12.92 -51.35 20.53
CA SER A 61 -12.21 -51.58 21.80
C SER A 61 -13.05 -52.30 22.86
N VAL A 62 -14.35 -52.49 22.64
CA VAL A 62 -15.19 -53.39 23.46
C VAL A 62 -14.84 -54.87 23.19
N PHE A 63 -14.44 -55.20 21.96
CA PHE A 63 -14.07 -56.57 21.58
C PHE A 63 -12.58 -56.89 21.85
N PHE A 64 -11.73 -55.86 21.86
CA PHE A 64 -10.29 -56.01 22.06
C PHE A 64 -9.79 -55.10 23.19
N SER A 65 -9.45 -55.70 24.34
CA SER A 65 -8.94 -54.97 25.52
C SER A 65 -7.63 -54.21 25.25
N GLU A 66 -6.80 -54.68 24.32
CA GLU A 66 -5.55 -54.03 23.96
C GLU A 66 -5.73 -52.63 23.32
N LEU A 67 -6.89 -52.36 22.71
CA LEU A 67 -7.19 -51.04 22.11
C LEU A 67 -7.49 -49.97 23.16
N LEU A 68 -7.77 -50.34 24.41
CA LEU A 68 -8.08 -49.41 25.51
C LEU A 68 -6.94 -48.40 25.75
N PHE A 69 -5.70 -48.84 25.64
CA PHE A 69 -4.50 -48.02 25.90
C PHE A 69 -4.34 -46.82 24.95
N PHE A 70 -4.99 -46.88 23.79
CA PHE A 70 -4.91 -45.85 22.75
C PHE A 70 -6.19 -45.00 22.65
N ILE A 71 -7.23 -45.29 23.44
CA ILE A 71 -8.43 -44.44 23.55
C ILE A 71 -8.08 -42.97 23.81
N PRO A 72 -7.12 -42.62 24.69
CA PRO A 72 -6.81 -41.22 24.95
C PRO A 72 -6.31 -40.47 23.70
N LEU A 73 -5.65 -41.16 22.75
CA LEU A 73 -5.23 -40.58 21.47
C LEU A 73 -6.43 -40.31 20.54
N ILE A 74 -7.43 -41.19 20.56
CA ILE A 74 -8.68 -40.98 19.81
C ILE A 74 -9.53 -39.86 20.45
N CYS A 75 -9.50 -39.74 21.78
CA CYS A 75 -10.10 -38.60 22.48
C CYS A 75 -9.44 -37.28 22.10
N LEU A 76 -8.11 -37.24 21.94
CA LEU A 76 -7.40 -36.07 21.42
C LEU A 76 -7.97 -35.62 20.07
N ASP A 77 -8.25 -36.56 19.15
CA ASP A 77 -8.83 -36.26 17.84
C ASP A 77 -10.25 -35.69 17.94
N LEU A 78 -11.07 -36.17 18.88
CA LEU A 78 -12.40 -35.64 19.17
C LEU A 78 -12.36 -34.24 19.79
N PHE A 79 -11.40 -33.98 20.70
CA PHE A 79 -11.21 -32.67 21.32
C PHE A 79 -10.75 -31.63 20.29
N LEU A 80 -9.77 -31.98 19.46
CA LEU A 80 -9.30 -31.13 18.36
C LEU A 80 -10.38 -30.87 17.30
N SER A 81 -11.35 -31.77 17.18
CA SER A 81 -12.52 -31.63 16.29
C SER A 81 -13.64 -30.76 16.87
N GLY A 82 -13.47 -30.23 18.09
CA GLY A 82 -14.45 -29.37 18.76
C GLY A 82 -15.69 -30.11 19.27
N LYS A 83 -15.66 -31.45 19.35
CA LYS A 83 -16.79 -32.27 19.82
C LYS A 83 -16.43 -33.12 21.05
N PRO A 84 -16.11 -32.51 22.20
CA PRO A 84 -15.66 -33.23 23.40
C PRO A 84 -16.70 -34.19 23.97
N LEU A 85 -18.00 -33.95 23.73
CA LEU A 85 -19.08 -34.77 24.27
C LEU A 85 -18.99 -36.24 23.82
N PHE A 86 -18.53 -36.51 22.60
CA PHE A 86 -18.37 -37.88 22.09
C PHE A 86 -17.24 -38.64 22.79
N ALA A 87 -16.29 -37.95 23.45
CA ALA A 87 -15.25 -38.61 24.22
C ALA A 87 -15.83 -39.34 25.45
N LEU A 88 -17.04 -39.01 25.90
CA LEU A 88 -17.72 -39.76 26.98
C LEU A 88 -18.01 -41.21 26.59
N ALA A 89 -18.13 -41.52 25.29
CA ALA A 89 -18.32 -42.89 24.81
C ALA A 89 -17.14 -43.81 25.19
N ALA A 90 -15.96 -43.25 25.45
CA ALA A 90 -14.79 -43.98 25.94
C ALA A 90 -15.02 -44.68 27.29
N ALA A 91 -16.02 -44.26 28.08
CA ALA A 91 -16.35 -44.91 29.35
C ALA A 91 -16.92 -46.33 29.17
N VAL A 92 -17.58 -46.60 28.03
CA VAL A 92 -18.23 -47.89 27.74
C VAL A 92 -17.21 -49.06 27.71
N PRO A 93 -16.15 -49.04 26.90
CA PRO A 93 -15.18 -50.14 26.86
C PRO A 93 -14.36 -50.25 28.16
N VAL A 94 -14.15 -49.15 28.88
CA VAL A 94 -13.46 -49.15 30.19
C VAL A 94 -14.32 -49.83 31.26
N PHE A 95 -15.63 -49.56 31.28
CA PHE A 95 -16.55 -50.21 32.22
C PHE A 95 -16.73 -51.69 31.92
N TYR A 96 -16.81 -52.06 30.62
CA TYR A 96 -16.94 -53.45 30.19
C TYR A 96 -15.76 -54.33 30.65
N HIS A 97 -14.53 -53.83 30.53
CA HIS A 97 -13.32 -54.57 30.93
C HIS A 97 -12.89 -54.31 32.38
N TYR A 98 -13.70 -53.62 33.20
CA TYR A 98 -13.29 -53.19 34.54
C TYR A 98 -12.85 -54.35 35.45
N ALA A 99 -13.49 -55.53 35.33
CA ALA A 99 -13.16 -56.70 36.13
C ALA A 99 -11.83 -57.37 35.74
N ASP A 100 -11.40 -57.21 34.49
CA ASP A 100 -10.19 -57.84 33.93
C ASP A 100 -8.96 -56.90 33.95
N LEU A 101 -9.18 -55.63 34.32
CA LEU A 101 -8.14 -54.61 34.34
C LEU A 101 -7.43 -54.57 35.71
N GLU A 102 -6.11 -54.39 35.68
CA GLU A 102 -5.36 -54.03 36.88
C GLU A 102 -5.89 -52.69 37.45
N THR A 103 -5.93 -52.57 38.78
CA THR A 103 -6.51 -51.42 39.48
C THR A 103 -5.87 -50.08 39.08
N ALA A 104 -4.63 -50.08 38.60
CA ALA A 104 -3.91 -48.87 38.16
C ALA A 104 -4.33 -48.35 36.77
N VAL A 105 -4.74 -49.23 35.86
CA VAL A 105 -5.03 -48.90 34.44
C VAL A 105 -6.15 -47.86 34.27
N PRO A 106 -7.31 -47.93 34.95
CA PRO A 106 -8.36 -46.93 34.77
C PRO A 106 -7.91 -45.53 35.23
N PHE A 107 -7.14 -45.43 36.32
CA PHE A 107 -6.60 -44.13 36.77
C PHE A 107 -5.60 -43.56 35.75
N GLN A 108 -4.77 -44.40 35.15
CA GLN A 108 -3.83 -44.00 34.09
C GLN A 108 -4.55 -43.53 32.83
N LEU A 109 -5.63 -44.21 32.41
CA LEU A 109 -6.45 -43.77 31.27
C LEU A 109 -7.12 -42.42 31.53
N ILE A 110 -7.66 -42.20 32.73
CA ILE A 110 -8.24 -40.91 33.12
C ILE A 110 -7.19 -39.80 33.04
N LEU A 111 -5.99 -40.05 33.57
CA LEU A 111 -4.87 -39.10 33.50
C LEU A 111 -4.48 -38.78 32.05
N LEU A 112 -4.38 -39.81 31.18
CA LEU A 112 -4.05 -39.62 29.78
C LEU A 112 -5.15 -38.86 29.02
N VAL A 113 -6.43 -39.11 29.29
CA VAL A 113 -7.54 -38.36 28.70
C VAL A 113 -7.51 -36.89 29.15
N LEU A 114 -7.19 -36.62 30.42
CA LEU A 114 -7.02 -35.26 30.92
C LEU A 114 -5.86 -34.55 30.20
N LEU A 115 -4.72 -35.24 30.02
CA LEU A 115 -3.59 -34.71 29.26
C LEU A 115 -3.96 -34.44 27.79
N ALA A 116 -4.67 -35.37 27.13
CA ALA A 116 -5.16 -35.18 25.77
C ALA A 116 -6.04 -33.92 25.65
N TRP A 117 -6.91 -33.68 26.62
CA TRP A 117 -7.75 -32.48 26.67
C TRP A 117 -6.93 -31.20 26.85
N LEU A 118 -5.93 -31.19 27.75
CA LEU A 118 -5.02 -30.06 27.95
C LEU A 118 -4.23 -29.73 26.68
N PHE A 119 -3.71 -30.76 26.00
CA PHE A 119 -3.02 -30.60 24.72
C PHE A 119 -3.95 -30.00 23.66
N ALA A 120 -5.16 -30.53 23.51
CA ALA A 120 -6.14 -29.99 22.57
C ALA A 120 -6.42 -28.50 22.82
N ARG A 121 -6.66 -28.11 24.09
CA ARG A 121 -6.88 -26.71 24.47
C ARG A 121 -5.66 -25.83 24.19
N ARG A 122 -4.46 -26.29 24.53
CA ARG A 122 -3.21 -25.56 24.25
C ARG A 122 -3.06 -25.33 22.75
N THR A 123 -3.31 -26.34 21.93
CA THR A 123 -3.12 -26.28 20.48
C THR A 123 -4.14 -25.38 19.80
N GLU A 124 -5.39 -25.40 20.26
CA GLU A 124 -6.43 -24.45 19.82
C GLU A 124 -6.08 -23.01 20.20
N THR A 125 -5.69 -22.79 21.46
CA THR A 125 -5.29 -21.46 21.96
C THR A 125 -4.09 -20.92 21.17
N MET A 126 -3.07 -21.75 20.97
CA MET A 126 -1.89 -21.40 20.17
C MET A 126 -2.24 -21.08 18.71
N ARG A 127 -3.20 -21.80 18.12
CA ARG A 127 -3.68 -21.52 16.76
C ARG A 127 -4.35 -20.14 16.70
N ASN A 128 -5.22 -19.84 17.66
CA ASN A 128 -5.92 -18.55 17.73
C ASN A 128 -4.95 -17.39 17.95
N TRP A 129 -3.97 -17.53 18.85
CA TRP A 129 -2.94 -16.52 19.07
C TRP A 129 -2.08 -16.26 17.82
N ARG A 130 -1.71 -17.32 17.09
CA ARG A 130 -0.96 -17.16 15.84
C ARG A 130 -1.79 -16.45 14.78
N GLU A 131 -3.05 -16.82 14.63
CA GLU A 131 -3.95 -16.18 13.67
C GLU A 131 -4.17 -14.70 14.00
N GLN A 132 -4.37 -14.37 15.28
CA GLN A 132 -4.42 -12.98 15.75
C GLN A 132 -3.12 -12.24 15.50
N ALA A 133 -1.97 -12.85 15.79
CA ALA A 133 -0.67 -12.21 15.55
C ALA A 133 -0.42 -11.92 14.06
N PHE A 134 -0.82 -12.81 13.15
CA PHE A 134 -0.76 -12.56 11.71
C PHE A 134 -1.70 -11.42 11.31
N ARG A 135 -2.96 -11.44 11.75
CA ARG A 135 -3.92 -10.36 11.47
C ARG A 135 -3.43 -9.00 11.94
N THR A 136 -3.01 -8.89 13.20
CA THR A 136 -2.49 -7.64 13.76
C THR A 136 -1.27 -7.12 12.99
N ARG A 137 -0.38 -8.02 12.54
CA ARG A 137 0.77 -7.65 11.74
C ARG A 137 0.37 -7.14 10.36
N ASP A 138 -0.58 -7.80 9.71
CA ASP A 138 -1.07 -7.42 8.39
C ASP A 138 -1.81 -6.07 8.45
N ASP A 139 -2.68 -5.87 9.45
CA ASP A 139 -3.40 -4.61 9.69
C ASP A 139 -2.43 -3.43 9.96
N ALA A 140 -1.39 -3.68 10.77
CA ALA A 140 -0.36 -2.69 11.05
C ALA A 140 0.45 -2.33 9.80
N HIS A 141 0.74 -3.32 8.96
CA HIS A 141 1.44 -3.13 7.71
C HIS A 141 0.60 -2.33 6.71
N GLU A 142 -0.68 -2.66 6.56
CA GLU A 142 -1.63 -1.92 5.72
C GLU A 142 -1.78 -0.47 6.17
N THR A 143 -1.97 -0.24 7.47
CA THR A 143 -2.07 1.11 8.05
C THR A 143 -0.78 1.91 7.82
N SER A 144 0.38 1.28 7.99
CA SER A 144 1.69 1.91 7.74
C SER A 144 1.87 2.32 6.28
N MET A 145 1.47 1.47 5.34
CA MET A 145 1.50 1.80 3.90
C MET A 145 0.56 2.95 3.57
N SER A 146 -0.67 2.93 4.10
CA SER A 146 -1.66 4.00 3.92
C SER A 146 -1.18 5.34 4.46
N LEU A 147 -0.59 5.35 5.67
CA LEU A 147 -0.01 6.55 6.26
C LEU A 147 1.17 7.10 5.44
N LYS A 148 2.07 6.22 4.96
CA LYS A 148 3.17 6.63 4.09
C LYS A 148 2.68 7.26 2.79
N GLN A 149 1.62 6.69 2.19
CA GLN A 149 1.04 7.27 0.99
C GLN A 149 0.43 8.65 1.27
N LYS A 150 -0.38 8.78 2.32
CA LYS A 150 -0.95 10.07 2.72
C LYS A 150 0.13 11.10 3.02
N GLN A 151 1.23 10.70 3.66
CA GLN A 151 2.35 11.58 3.93
C GLN A 151 2.99 12.08 2.62
N ARG A 152 3.19 11.20 1.63
CA ARG A 152 3.71 11.61 0.31
C ARG A 152 2.76 12.58 -0.38
N ASP A 153 1.47 12.29 -0.41
CA ASP A 153 0.46 13.14 -1.03
C ASP A 153 0.40 14.53 -0.35
N LEU A 154 0.54 14.59 0.99
CA LEU A 154 0.60 15.85 1.73
C LEU A 154 1.85 16.67 1.39
N ILE A 155 3.01 16.02 1.32
CA ILE A 155 4.27 16.69 0.94
C ILE A 155 4.18 17.23 -0.50
N GLU A 156 3.64 16.45 -1.42
CA GLU A 156 3.46 16.87 -2.81
C GLU A 156 2.51 18.08 -2.91
N ARG A 157 1.36 18.04 -2.23
CA ARG A 157 0.43 19.17 -2.16
C ARG A 157 1.07 20.41 -1.55
N GLN A 158 1.85 20.24 -0.48
CA GLN A 158 2.54 21.36 0.15
C GLN A 158 3.56 22.00 -0.81
N ASN A 159 4.31 21.19 -1.57
CA ASN A 159 5.26 21.70 -2.56
C ASN A 159 4.53 22.47 -3.68
N ILE A 160 3.43 21.93 -4.19
CA ILE A 160 2.59 22.60 -5.20
C ILE A 160 2.07 23.94 -4.66
N GLU A 161 1.60 23.99 -3.42
CA GLU A 161 1.13 25.23 -2.79
C GLU A 161 2.24 26.27 -2.62
N ILE A 162 3.45 25.84 -2.21
CA ILE A 162 4.62 26.70 -2.11
C ILE A 162 4.99 27.27 -3.49
N ASP A 163 5.02 26.44 -4.53
CA ASP A 163 5.36 26.87 -5.89
C ASP A 163 4.32 27.84 -6.45
N MET A 164 3.03 27.58 -6.22
CA MET A 164 1.96 28.51 -6.59
C MET A 164 2.06 29.84 -5.84
N ALA A 165 2.35 29.81 -4.53
CA ALA A 165 2.55 31.02 -3.75
C ALA A 165 3.76 31.82 -4.27
N ARG A 166 4.86 31.14 -4.62
CA ARG A 166 6.05 31.75 -5.20
C ARG A 166 5.77 32.38 -6.56
N LEU A 167 5.02 31.71 -7.44
CA LEU A 167 4.61 32.25 -8.74
C LEU A 167 3.69 33.47 -8.57
N LYS A 168 2.73 33.40 -7.65
CA LYS A 168 1.84 34.52 -7.33
C LYS A 168 2.62 35.73 -6.83
N GLU A 169 3.62 35.52 -5.97
CA GLU A 169 4.46 36.60 -5.47
C GLU A 169 5.35 37.21 -6.56
N ARG A 170 5.93 36.38 -7.44
CA ARG A 170 6.67 36.89 -8.62
C ARG A 170 5.77 37.76 -9.52
N ASN A 171 4.53 37.32 -9.77
CA ASN A 171 3.57 38.10 -10.56
C ASN A 171 3.19 39.40 -9.86
N ARG A 172 2.96 39.36 -8.54
CA ARG A 172 2.65 40.57 -7.74
C ARG A 172 3.79 41.59 -7.84
N ILE A 173 5.03 41.16 -7.64
CA ILE A 173 6.22 42.00 -7.75
C ILE A 173 6.33 42.59 -9.16
N ALA A 174 6.13 41.78 -10.20
CA ALA A 174 6.18 42.27 -11.58
C ALA A 174 5.14 43.35 -11.86
N HIS A 175 3.91 43.20 -11.34
CA HIS A 175 2.86 44.21 -11.47
C HIS A 175 3.22 45.50 -10.72
N GLU A 176 3.71 45.39 -9.48
CA GLU A 176 4.12 46.53 -8.66
C GLU A 176 5.29 47.30 -9.30
N ILE A 177 6.26 46.61 -9.89
CA ILE A 177 7.35 47.22 -10.67
C ILE A 177 6.79 47.95 -11.89
N HIS A 178 5.90 47.31 -12.67
CA HIS A 178 5.29 47.92 -13.86
C HIS A 178 4.56 49.23 -13.51
N ASP A 179 3.72 49.19 -12.49
CA ASP A 179 2.88 50.33 -12.13
C ASP A 179 3.73 51.46 -11.52
N ASN A 180 4.72 51.15 -10.69
CA ASN A 180 5.51 52.20 -10.04
C ASN A 180 6.62 52.74 -10.94
N LEU A 181 7.47 51.89 -11.50
CA LEU A 181 8.60 52.33 -12.33
C LEU A 181 8.13 52.71 -13.74
N GLY A 182 7.22 51.94 -14.34
CA GLY A 182 6.73 52.21 -15.70
C GLY A 182 6.01 53.55 -15.80
N HIS A 183 5.16 53.89 -14.82
CA HIS A 183 4.51 55.20 -14.79
C HIS A 183 5.48 56.35 -14.49
N GLN A 184 6.45 56.17 -13.58
CA GLN A 184 7.43 57.21 -13.27
C GLN A 184 8.34 57.53 -14.46
N LEU A 185 8.88 56.49 -15.13
CA LEU A 185 9.72 56.66 -16.31
C LEU A 185 8.94 57.29 -17.47
N SER A 186 7.70 56.85 -17.72
CA SER A 186 6.84 57.46 -18.75
C SER A 186 6.60 58.95 -18.50
N ARG A 187 6.36 59.35 -17.24
CA ARG A 187 6.20 60.77 -16.87
C ARG A 187 7.49 61.56 -17.08
N ALA A 188 8.64 61.00 -16.69
CA ALA A 188 9.93 61.65 -16.86
C ALA A 188 10.26 61.88 -18.35
N ILE A 189 10.00 60.88 -19.21
CA ILE A 189 10.18 60.99 -20.67
C ILE A 189 9.29 62.10 -21.25
N ILE A 190 8.02 62.17 -20.87
CA ILE A 190 7.09 63.22 -21.32
C ILE A 190 7.57 64.61 -20.87
N GLN A 191 8.01 64.75 -19.62
CA GLN A 191 8.53 66.02 -19.08
C GLN A 191 9.80 66.47 -19.81
N LEU A 192 10.72 65.54 -20.12
CA LEU A 192 11.93 65.82 -20.89
C LEU A 192 11.61 66.22 -22.33
N GLY A 193 10.64 65.57 -22.97
CA GLY A 193 10.15 65.98 -24.30
C GLY A 193 9.56 67.39 -24.33
N ALA A 194 8.81 67.76 -23.29
CA ALA A 194 8.29 69.12 -23.12
C ALA A 194 9.42 70.14 -22.90
N LEU A 195 10.39 69.82 -22.03
CA LEU A 195 11.58 70.65 -21.76
C LEU A 195 12.42 70.87 -23.02
N LYS A 196 12.63 69.83 -23.84
CA LYS A 196 13.33 69.91 -25.12
C LYS A 196 12.65 70.90 -26.06
N THR A 197 11.32 70.91 -26.11
CA THR A 197 10.52 71.78 -27.01
C THR A 197 10.66 73.27 -26.68
N ILE A 198 10.91 73.62 -25.41
CA ILE A 198 11.05 75.01 -24.95
C ILE A 198 12.51 75.46 -24.77
N CYS A 199 13.48 74.54 -24.88
CA CYS A 199 14.89 74.83 -24.71
C CYS A 199 15.45 75.58 -25.94
N ARG A 200 16.14 76.70 -25.71
CA ARG A 200 16.71 77.55 -26.78
C ARG A 200 18.22 77.39 -26.96
N ASP A 201 18.87 76.68 -26.03
CA ASP A 201 20.29 76.38 -26.09
C ASP A 201 20.50 74.98 -26.69
N ASP A 202 21.20 74.92 -27.82
CA ASP A 202 21.44 73.66 -28.55
C ASP A 202 22.24 72.65 -27.72
N GLN A 203 23.14 73.13 -26.85
CA GLN A 203 23.96 72.25 -26.01
C GLN A 203 23.11 71.58 -24.91
N ALA A 204 22.26 72.35 -24.23
CA ALA A 204 21.29 71.81 -23.27
C ALA A 204 20.25 70.89 -23.92
N ALA A 205 19.79 71.20 -25.14
CA ALA A 205 18.85 70.34 -25.87
C ALA A 205 19.46 68.96 -26.20
N GLN A 206 20.74 68.89 -26.59
CA GLN A 206 21.45 67.62 -26.79
C GLN A 206 21.59 66.81 -25.49
N GLN A 207 21.82 67.45 -24.35
CA GLN A 207 21.89 66.77 -23.05
C GLN A 207 20.52 66.20 -22.63
N ILE A 208 19.44 66.95 -22.82
CA ILE A 208 18.07 66.49 -22.56
C ILE A 208 17.74 65.27 -23.42
N GLU A 209 18.15 65.28 -24.70
CA GLU A 209 17.95 64.14 -25.61
C GLU A 209 18.69 62.89 -25.14
N SER A 210 19.94 63.03 -24.72
CA SER A 210 20.74 61.92 -24.19
C SER A 210 20.10 61.28 -22.94
N VAL A 211 19.58 62.10 -22.03
CA VAL A 211 18.87 61.63 -20.83
C VAL A 211 17.54 60.96 -21.22
N SER A 212 16.80 61.52 -22.17
CA SER A 212 15.55 60.92 -22.68
C SER A 212 15.81 59.56 -23.33
N SER A 213 16.88 59.43 -24.13
CA SER A 213 17.28 58.17 -24.75
C SER A 213 17.63 57.12 -23.69
N THR A 214 18.41 57.49 -22.68
CA THR A 214 18.79 56.60 -21.56
C THR A 214 17.56 56.11 -20.78
N LEU A 215 16.59 56.99 -20.51
CA LEU A 215 15.35 56.62 -19.81
C LEU A 215 14.45 55.73 -20.68
N THR A 216 14.43 55.96 -21.99
CA THR A 216 13.67 55.13 -22.94
C THR A 216 14.26 53.73 -23.03
N GLU A 217 15.58 53.63 -23.14
CA GLU A 217 16.30 52.34 -23.11
C GLU A 217 16.11 51.62 -21.76
N GLY A 218 16.14 52.35 -20.65
CA GLY A 218 15.82 51.80 -19.32
C GLY A 218 14.38 51.29 -19.22
N MET A 219 13.42 51.99 -19.83
CA MET A 219 12.02 51.59 -19.90
C MET A 219 11.84 50.31 -20.73
N ASP A 220 12.51 50.20 -21.88
CA ASP A 220 12.46 49.02 -22.74
C ASP A 220 13.11 47.80 -22.06
N ASN A 221 14.24 47.99 -21.37
CA ASN A 221 14.90 46.93 -20.59
C ASN A 221 14.03 46.42 -19.42
N ILE A 222 13.31 47.32 -18.73
CA ILE A 222 12.34 46.93 -17.70
C ILE A 222 11.15 46.21 -18.34
N ARG A 223 10.65 46.70 -19.48
CA ARG A 223 9.55 46.09 -20.21
C ARG A 223 9.90 44.67 -20.64
N ASP A 224 11.09 44.44 -21.16
CA ASP A 224 11.57 43.11 -21.55
C ASP A 224 11.80 42.20 -20.34
N SER A 225 12.35 42.73 -19.25
CA SER A 225 12.52 41.98 -17.99
C SER A 225 11.17 41.57 -17.38
N ILE A 226 10.18 42.46 -17.42
CA ILE A 226 8.80 42.17 -17.01
C ILE A 226 8.17 41.21 -18.02
N HIS A 227 8.30 41.39 -19.33
CA HIS A 227 7.73 40.50 -20.34
C HIS A 227 8.27 39.07 -20.21
N ASN A 228 9.54 38.90 -19.81
CA ASN A 228 10.14 37.62 -19.44
C ASN A 228 9.57 37.03 -18.13
N LEU A 229 9.06 37.86 -17.22
CA LEU A 229 8.29 37.46 -16.03
C LEU A 229 6.78 37.24 -16.35
N TYR A 230 6.27 37.93 -17.38
CA TYR A 230 4.86 38.07 -17.77
C TYR A 230 4.55 37.38 -19.09
N GLY A 231 5.18 36.25 -19.43
CA GLY A 231 4.91 35.49 -20.66
C GLY A 231 3.47 34.94 -20.82
N HIS A 232 2.46 35.61 -20.26
CA HIS A 232 1.07 35.19 -20.07
C HIS A 232 0.02 36.29 -20.31
N SER A 233 0.37 37.51 -20.75
CA SER A 233 -0.61 38.63 -20.87
C SER A 233 -0.98 39.07 -22.30
N LEU A 234 -0.60 38.30 -23.34
CA LEU A 234 -1.21 38.45 -24.66
C LEU A 234 -2.37 37.45 -24.81
N PRO A 235 -3.51 37.85 -25.42
CA PRO A 235 -4.49 36.88 -25.90
C PRO A 235 -3.78 35.83 -26.76
N PHE A 236 -4.03 34.55 -26.50
CA PHE A 236 -3.30 33.42 -27.11
C PHE A 236 -3.18 33.51 -28.64
N GLU A 237 -4.23 33.99 -29.30
CA GLU A 237 -4.25 34.24 -30.74
C GLU A 237 -3.25 35.32 -31.19
N GLN A 238 -3.14 36.42 -30.44
CA GLN A 238 -2.18 37.50 -30.75
C GLN A 238 -0.75 37.04 -30.55
N GLU A 239 -0.50 36.18 -29.57
CA GLU A 239 0.83 35.61 -29.32
C GLU A 239 1.27 34.70 -30.48
N ILE A 240 0.39 33.84 -30.97
CA ILE A 240 0.65 33.00 -32.15
C ILE A 240 0.84 33.87 -33.41
N LYS A 241 -0.04 34.84 -33.64
CA LYS A 241 0.07 35.77 -34.79
C LYS A 241 1.38 36.55 -34.77
N ARG A 242 1.88 36.95 -33.59
CA ARG A 242 3.18 37.64 -33.48
C ARG A 242 4.34 36.71 -33.80
N LEU A 243 4.29 35.47 -33.35
CA LEU A 243 5.33 34.46 -33.64
C LEU A 243 5.41 34.15 -35.13
N THR A 244 4.27 34.08 -35.83
CA THR A 244 4.22 33.84 -37.27
C THR A 244 4.55 35.08 -38.10
N ALA A 245 4.14 36.27 -37.67
CA ALA A 245 4.43 37.51 -38.38
C ALA A 245 5.92 37.90 -38.35
N GLY A 246 6.66 37.48 -37.32
CA GLY A 246 8.11 37.70 -37.23
C GLY A 246 8.95 36.68 -37.98
N PHE A 247 8.33 35.75 -38.73
CA PHE A 247 9.03 34.70 -39.45
C PHE A 247 9.22 35.08 -40.93
N GLU A 248 10.45 35.46 -41.30
CA GLU A 248 10.76 36.00 -42.64
C GLU A 248 11.40 34.97 -43.60
N PHE A 249 11.72 33.76 -43.13
CA PHE A 249 12.49 32.78 -43.90
C PHE A 249 11.75 32.25 -45.14
N CYS A 250 10.44 32.02 -45.04
CA CYS A 250 9.61 31.58 -46.16
C CYS A 250 8.16 32.09 -46.01
N PRO A 251 7.36 32.10 -47.10
CA PRO A 251 5.96 32.46 -47.03
C PRO A 251 5.22 31.53 -46.07
N LEU A 252 4.61 32.10 -45.03
CA LEU A 252 3.91 31.35 -44.00
C LEU A 252 2.45 31.81 -43.92
N GLU A 253 1.53 30.85 -44.04
CA GLU A 253 0.10 31.08 -43.91
C GLU A 253 -0.39 30.50 -42.57
N LEU A 254 -1.00 31.34 -41.74
CA LEU A 254 -1.53 30.94 -40.44
C LEU A 254 -3.02 30.65 -40.56
N ASP A 255 -3.41 29.37 -40.39
CA ASP A 255 -4.80 28.98 -40.13
C ASP A 255 -5.01 28.79 -38.62
N TYR A 256 -5.86 29.63 -38.02
CA TYR A 256 -6.16 29.62 -36.60
C TYR A 256 -7.63 29.29 -36.36
N ASN A 257 -7.89 28.11 -35.81
CA ASN A 257 -9.24 27.65 -35.48
C ASN A 257 -9.30 27.04 -34.07
N ILE A 258 -9.34 27.91 -33.05
CA ILE A 258 -9.46 27.51 -31.65
C ILE A 258 -10.65 28.24 -31.05
N SER A 259 -11.74 27.52 -30.81
CA SER A 259 -13.00 28.09 -30.28
C SER A 259 -13.00 28.24 -28.76
N ASN A 260 -12.32 27.35 -28.04
CA ASN A 260 -12.15 27.42 -26.58
C ASN A 260 -10.67 27.62 -26.25
N ILE A 261 -10.38 28.67 -25.48
CA ILE A 261 -9.01 28.98 -25.07
C ILE A 261 -8.51 27.86 -24.12
N PRO A 262 -7.39 27.18 -24.45
CA PRO A 262 -6.85 26.11 -23.61
C PRO A 262 -6.39 26.61 -22.23
N GLU A 263 -6.35 25.69 -21.27
CA GLU A 263 -5.71 25.91 -19.97
C GLU A 263 -4.24 26.31 -20.14
N GLN A 264 -3.71 27.00 -19.13
CA GLN A 264 -2.43 27.70 -19.21
C GLN A 264 -1.25 26.78 -19.60
N GLU A 265 -1.22 25.55 -19.07
CA GLU A 265 -0.18 24.57 -19.37
C GLU A 265 -0.21 24.15 -20.85
N THR A 266 -1.40 23.86 -21.38
CA THR A 266 -1.58 23.50 -22.79
C THR A 266 -1.19 24.65 -23.72
N ARG A 267 -1.51 25.89 -23.32
CA ARG A 267 -1.13 27.10 -24.06
C ARG A 267 0.39 27.21 -24.23
N ASN A 268 1.12 27.04 -23.14
CA ASN A 268 2.58 27.12 -23.13
C ASN A 268 3.21 26.00 -23.96
N ALA A 269 2.66 24.79 -23.89
CA ALA A 269 3.12 23.66 -24.69
C ALA A 269 2.95 23.93 -26.20
N ILE A 270 1.79 24.46 -26.62
CA ILE A 270 1.54 24.81 -28.02
C ILE A 270 2.51 25.89 -28.50
N ILE A 271 2.75 26.95 -27.72
CA ILE A 271 3.71 28.00 -28.08
C ILE A 271 5.13 27.45 -28.24
N ALA A 272 5.56 26.55 -27.35
CA ALA A 272 6.87 25.91 -27.43
C ALA A 272 7.01 25.05 -28.70
N ILE A 273 5.98 24.26 -29.03
CA ILE A 273 5.94 23.43 -30.25
C ILE A 273 6.05 24.30 -31.49
N ILE A 274 5.29 25.40 -31.57
CA ILE A 274 5.32 26.32 -32.72
C ILE A 274 6.72 26.93 -32.89
N LYS A 275 7.35 27.41 -31.81
CA LYS A 275 8.71 27.97 -31.86
C LYS A 275 9.74 26.95 -32.34
N GLU A 276 9.68 25.72 -31.85
CA GLU A 276 10.59 24.65 -32.25
C GLU A 276 10.38 24.24 -33.70
N ALA A 277 9.12 24.15 -34.15
CA ALA A 277 8.80 23.85 -35.54
C ALA A 277 9.36 24.92 -36.51
N LEU A 278 9.16 26.21 -36.20
CA LEU A 278 9.74 27.31 -36.98
C LEU A 278 11.28 27.27 -36.98
N THR A 279 11.88 26.95 -35.84
CA THR A 279 13.34 26.79 -35.72
C THR A 279 13.85 25.63 -36.58
N ASN A 280 13.12 24.51 -36.63
CA ASN A 280 13.48 23.35 -37.44
C ASN A 280 13.38 23.66 -38.94
N VAL A 281 12.38 24.45 -39.35
CA VAL A 281 12.29 24.94 -40.74
C VAL A 281 13.54 25.75 -41.10
N ILE A 282 13.96 26.70 -40.26
CA ILE A 282 15.17 27.50 -40.52
C ILE A 282 16.43 26.61 -40.61
N LYS A 283 16.54 25.59 -39.75
CA LYS A 283 17.75 24.76 -39.67
C LYS A 283 17.85 23.67 -40.75
N HIS A 284 16.71 23.20 -41.26
CA HIS A 284 16.66 21.96 -42.04
C HIS A 284 15.88 22.05 -43.36
N SER A 285 15.27 23.20 -43.70
CA SER A 285 14.59 23.41 -44.99
C SER A 285 15.48 24.13 -46.01
#